data_AF-A0A936W4Z0-F1
#
_entry.id   AF-A0A936W4Z0-F1
#
_cell.length_a   1.000
_cell.length_b   1.000
_cell.length_c   1.000
_cell.angle_alpha   90.00
_cell.angle_beta   90.00
_cell.angle_gamma   90.00
#
_symmetry.space_group_name_H-M   'P 1'
#
loop_
_entity.id
_entity.type
_entity.pdbx_description
1 polymer ?
#
loop_
_entity_poly.entity_id
_entity_poly.type
_entity_poly.pdbx_seq_one_letter_code
_entity_poly.pdbx_strand_id
1 'polypeptide(L)'
;MKIYTLHILLLLSAVMLIPACDNRDAWRAEGDKLISQATILAQQHDMLNIRIDSLWDTTTAVLATAIPEDFPPTDREIFLHARNADHIRMFMSFKTLDTETQALVDSAGRYDEMIAGQLRILQQQRQVFEKQKLEFLQKIAGTTPEDFRYYADQFHMIADSAPK
;
A
#
# COMPACT_ATOMS: atom_id res chain seq x y z
N MET A 1 28.71 -19.23 66.89
CA MET A 1 29.02 -18.81 65.51
C MET A 1 28.26 -19.70 64.51
N LYS A 2 26.92 -19.58 64.42
CA LYS A 2 26.08 -20.47 63.60
C LYS A 2 24.75 -19.81 63.15
N ILE A 3 24.76 -18.49 62.90
CA ILE A 3 23.53 -17.75 62.54
C ILE A 3 23.66 -16.97 61.21
N TYR A 4 24.88 -16.75 60.70
CA TYR A 4 25.07 -15.94 59.48
C TYR A 4 24.91 -16.69 58.15
N THR A 5 24.85 -18.02 58.14
CA THR A 5 24.71 -18.80 56.91
C THR A 5 23.27 -19.01 56.45
N LEU A 6 22.27 -18.78 57.31
CA LEU A 6 20.86 -19.04 56.96
C LEU A 6 20.20 -17.86 56.22
N HIS A 7 20.71 -16.64 56.38
CA HIS A 7 20.14 -15.45 55.74
C HIS A 7 20.66 -15.20 54.32
N ILE A 8 21.84 -15.73 53.98
CA ILE A 8 22.40 -15.61 52.62
C ILE A 8 21.69 -16.56 51.64
N LEU A 9 21.18 -17.71 52.12
CA LEU A 9 20.48 -18.67 51.27
C LEU A 9 19.04 -18.21 50.91
N LEU A 10 18.42 -17.41 51.77
CA LEU A 10 17.03 -16.94 51.60
C LEU A 10 16.90 -15.67 50.74
N LEU A 11 18.00 -14.91 50.61
CA LEU A 11 18.12 -13.77 49.70
C LEU A 11 18.48 -14.18 48.25
N LEU A 12 19.02 -15.38 48.05
CA LEU A 12 19.37 -15.89 46.72
C LEU A 12 18.17 -16.49 45.95
N SER A 13 17.12 -16.90 46.66
CA SER A 13 15.90 -17.46 46.07
C SER A 13 14.91 -16.40 45.55
N ALA A 14 15.14 -15.12 45.83
CA ALA A 14 14.24 -14.03 45.41
C ALA A 14 14.58 -13.43 44.02
N VAL A 15 15.66 -13.87 43.38
CA VAL A 15 16.13 -13.28 42.09
C VAL A 15 15.66 -14.06 40.85
N MET A 16 14.98 -15.21 41.01
CA MET A 16 14.61 -16.11 39.90
C MET A 16 13.10 -16.11 39.55
N LEU A 17 12.38 -15.01 39.81
CA LEU A 17 11.02 -14.79 39.32
C LEU A 17 10.97 -13.55 38.43
N ILE A 18 11.92 -13.43 37.51
CA ILE A 18 11.64 -12.68 36.27
C ILE A 18 10.69 -13.59 35.50
N PRO A 19 9.43 -13.21 35.25
CA PRO A 19 8.65 -13.94 34.27
C PRO A 19 9.48 -13.88 32.99
N ALA A 20 9.97 -15.04 32.53
CA ALA A 20 10.37 -15.15 31.15
C ALA A 20 9.10 -14.80 30.37
N CYS A 21 8.98 -13.54 29.94
CA CYS A 21 8.01 -13.19 28.90
C CYS A 21 8.27 -14.19 27.80
N ASP A 22 7.29 -15.05 27.53
CA ASP A 22 7.43 -16.04 26.47
C ASP A 22 7.61 -15.24 25.18
N ASN A 23 8.85 -15.22 24.69
CA ASN A 23 9.25 -14.42 23.54
C ASN A 23 8.39 -14.74 22.32
N ARG A 24 7.76 -15.93 22.32
CA ARG A 24 6.76 -16.35 21.34
C ARG A 24 5.52 -15.47 21.29
N ASP A 25 4.97 -15.06 22.43
CA ASP A 25 3.76 -14.22 22.46
C ASP A 25 4.07 -12.81 21.91
N ALA A 26 5.27 -12.30 22.17
CA ALA A 26 5.73 -11.03 21.63
C ALA A 26 5.90 -11.07 20.11
N TRP A 27 6.46 -12.14 19.54
CA TRP A 27 6.64 -12.26 18.08
C TRP A 27 5.35 -12.53 17.34
N ARG A 28 4.40 -13.27 17.95
CA ARG A 28 3.08 -13.47 17.35
C ARG A 28 2.35 -12.14 17.20
N ALA A 29 2.33 -11.33 18.26
CA ALA A 29 1.74 -9.99 18.20
C ALA A 29 2.41 -9.09 17.15
N GLU A 30 3.74 -9.16 17.03
CA GLU A 30 4.51 -8.44 16.01
C GLU A 30 4.16 -8.92 14.59
N GLY A 31 4.11 -10.23 14.37
CA GLY A 31 3.77 -10.84 13.09
C GLY A 31 2.34 -10.53 12.64
N ASP A 32 1.37 -10.62 13.55
CA ASP A 32 -0.04 -10.32 13.26
C ASP A 32 -0.24 -8.84 12.90
N LYS A 33 0.50 -7.95 13.57
CA LYS A 33 0.54 -6.53 13.20
C LYS A 33 1.09 -6.32 11.79
N LEU A 34 2.17 -7.02 11.43
CA LEU A 34 2.75 -6.94 10.10
C LEU A 34 1.82 -7.50 9.02
N ILE A 35 1.10 -8.60 9.29
CA ILE A 35 0.06 -9.12 8.38
C ILE A 35 -1.05 -8.09 8.17
N SER A 36 -1.54 -7.48 9.25
CA SER A 36 -2.56 -6.43 9.17
C SER A 36 -2.09 -5.23 8.35
N GLN A 37 -0.85 -4.78 8.58
CA GLN A 37 -0.24 -3.71 7.81
C GLN A 37 -0.09 -4.07 6.32
N ALA A 38 0.34 -5.29 6.01
CA ALA A 38 0.44 -5.78 4.63
C ALA A 38 -0.92 -5.72 3.92
N THR A 39 -1.97 -6.18 4.61
CA THR A 39 -3.35 -6.19 4.10
C THR A 39 -3.86 -4.78 3.83
N ILE A 40 -3.64 -3.84 4.77
CA ILE A 40 -4.04 -2.43 4.61
C ILE A 40 -3.32 -1.79 3.42
N LEU A 41 -2.01 -2.01 3.29
CA LEU A 41 -1.22 -1.45 2.19
C LEU A 41 -1.70 -1.98 0.82
N ALA A 42 -2.03 -3.27 0.74
CA ALA A 42 -2.61 -3.87 -0.47
C ALA A 42 -3.98 -3.24 -0.79
N GLN A 43 -4.91 -3.21 0.18
CA GLN A 43 -6.23 -2.61 -0.02
C GLN A 43 -6.17 -1.13 -0.43
N GLN A 44 -5.23 -0.37 0.14
CA GLN A 44 -5.03 1.03 -0.24
C GLN A 44 -4.55 1.16 -1.69
N HIS A 45 -3.64 0.29 -2.12
CA HIS A 45 -3.16 0.28 -3.50
C HIS A 45 -4.32 0.02 -4.47
N ASP A 46 -5.14 -0.99 -4.18
CA ASP A 46 -6.27 -1.39 -5.01
C ASP A 46 -7.30 -0.27 -5.11
N MET A 47 -7.61 0.35 -3.97
CA MET A 47 -8.52 1.48 -3.90
C MET A 47 -8.04 2.66 -4.75
N LEU A 48 -6.74 2.95 -4.75
CA LEU A 48 -6.19 4.03 -5.58
C LEU A 48 -6.26 3.69 -7.07
N ASN A 49 -5.98 2.44 -7.46
CA ASN A 49 -6.11 2.00 -8.86
C ASN A 49 -7.56 2.08 -9.34
N ILE A 50 -8.52 1.59 -8.55
CA ILE A 50 -9.95 1.70 -8.86
C ILE A 50 -10.38 3.16 -9.04
N ARG A 51 -9.82 4.09 -8.25
CA ARG A 51 -10.11 5.52 -8.38
C ARG A 51 -9.55 6.12 -9.66
N ILE A 52 -8.33 5.75 -10.07
CA ILE A 52 -7.76 6.16 -11.36
C ILE A 52 -8.65 5.62 -12.48
N ASP A 53 -9.06 4.35 -12.38
CA ASP A 53 -9.87 3.73 -13.41
C ASP A 53 -11.22 4.43 -13.56
N SER A 54 -11.93 4.56 -12.45
CA SER A 54 -13.24 5.23 -12.40
C SER A 54 -13.18 6.69 -12.84
N LEU A 55 -12.11 7.42 -12.50
CA LEU A 55 -11.90 8.79 -12.95
C LEU A 55 -11.89 8.84 -14.47
N TRP A 56 -10.99 8.08 -15.08
CA TRP A 56 -10.78 8.12 -16.52
C TRP A 56 -11.94 7.51 -17.30
N ASP A 57 -12.60 6.47 -16.79
CA ASP A 57 -13.81 5.91 -17.41
C ASP A 57 -14.93 6.94 -17.46
N THR A 58 -15.10 7.71 -16.37
CA THR A 58 -16.09 8.79 -16.31
C THR A 58 -15.73 9.93 -17.26
N THR A 59 -14.45 10.35 -17.27
CA THR A 59 -13.97 11.40 -18.17
C THR A 59 -14.14 11.01 -19.64
N THR A 60 -13.78 9.79 -20.02
CA THR A 60 -13.95 9.26 -21.39
C THR A 60 -15.42 9.21 -21.79
N ALA A 61 -16.30 8.75 -20.90
CA ALA A 61 -17.74 8.68 -21.19
C ALA A 61 -18.34 10.07 -21.51
N VAL A 62 -17.94 11.10 -20.76
CA VAL A 62 -18.39 12.48 -21.03
C VAL A 62 -17.76 13.00 -22.32
N LEU A 63 -16.44 12.81 -22.52
CA LEU A 63 -15.75 13.21 -23.75
C LEU A 63 -16.39 12.61 -25.01
N ALA A 64 -16.81 11.35 -24.97
CA ALA A 64 -17.45 10.68 -26.11
C ALA A 64 -18.69 11.43 -26.62
N THR A 65 -19.40 12.11 -25.72
CA THR A 65 -20.60 12.90 -26.03
C THR A 65 -20.33 14.37 -26.30
N ALA A 66 -19.21 14.90 -25.78
CA ALA A 66 -18.88 16.32 -25.85
C ALA A 66 -17.97 16.70 -27.04
N ILE A 67 -17.27 15.73 -27.63
CA ILE A 67 -16.42 15.98 -28.80
C ILE A 67 -17.32 16.28 -30.03
N PRO A 68 -17.12 17.43 -30.71
CA PRO A 68 -17.97 17.85 -31.82
C PRO A 68 -17.81 16.97 -33.06
N GLU A 69 -18.81 16.93 -33.95
CA GLU A 69 -18.82 16.02 -35.11
C GLU A 69 -17.68 16.29 -36.11
N ASP A 70 -17.24 17.54 -36.23
CA ASP A 70 -16.14 17.98 -37.10
C ASP A 70 -14.76 17.79 -36.47
N PHE A 71 -14.68 17.22 -35.26
CA PHE A 71 -13.42 16.95 -34.58
C PHE A 71 -12.56 15.93 -35.38
N PRO A 72 -11.23 16.14 -35.49
CA PRO A 72 -10.38 15.22 -36.24
C PRO A 72 -10.53 13.77 -35.74
N PRO A 73 -10.82 12.80 -36.62
CA PRO A 73 -11.17 11.43 -36.20
C PRO A 73 -10.03 10.74 -35.45
N THR A 74 -8.78 10.98 -35.85
CA THR A 74 -7.60 10.47 -35.13
C THR A 74 -7.49 11.04 -33.72
N ASP A 75 -7.66 12.36 -33.57
CA ASP A 75 -7.57 13.02 -32.26
C ASP A 75 -8.75 12.59 -31.37
N ARG A 76 -9.94 12.40 -31.94
CA ARG A 76 -11.10 11.83 -31.23
C ARG A 76 -10.75 10.46 -30.66
N GLU A 77 -10.20 9.56 -31.46
CA GLU A 77 -9.79 8.24 -30.98
C GLU A 77 -8.75 8.35 -29.86
N ILE A 78 -7.75 9.21 -30.03
CA ILE A 78 -6.73 9.45 -29.00
C ILE A 78 -7.36 9.96 -27.71
N PHE A 79 -8.25 10.95 -27.76
CA PHE A 79 -8.84 11.55 -26.56
C PHE A 79 -9.72 10.58 -25.78
N LEU A 80 -10.38 9.64 -26.47
CA LEU A 80 -11.22 8.64 -25.83
C LEU A 80 -10.41 7.50 -25.18
N HIS A 81 -9.17 7.28 -25.60
CA HIS A 81 -8.30 6.24 -25.04
C HIS A 81 -7.19 6.80 -24.15
N ALA A 82 -6.88 8.09 -24.25
CA ALA A 82 -5.85 8.74 -23.45
C ALA A 82 -6.33 8.89 -22.01
N ARG A 83 -5.72 8.11 -21.11
CA ARG A 83 -5.90 8.23 -19.66
C ARG A 83 -4.89 9.20 -19.04
N ASN A 84 -4.63 10.31 -19.73
CA ASN A 84 -3.62 11.28 -19.32
C ASN A 84 -3.98 12.67 -19.87
N ALA A 85 -4.21 13.62 -18.96
CA ALA A 85 -4.67 14.97 -19.32
C ALA A 85 -3.59 15.75 -20.08
N ASP A 86 -2.31 15.61 -19.70
CA ASP A 86 -1.22 16.31 -20.38
C ASP A 86 -1.07 15.83 -21.82
N HIS A 87 -1.21 14.53 -22.05
CA HIS A 87 -1.18 13.96 -23.39
C HIS A 87 -2.32 14.52 -24.25
N ILE A 88 -3.53 14.62 -23.71
CA ILE A 88 -4.69 15.23 -24.39
C ILE A 88 -4.41 16.70 -24.73
N ARG A 89 -3.87 17.49 -23.78
CA ARG A 89 -3.59 18.93 -23.95
C ARG A 89 -2.54 19.22 -25.03
N MET A 90 -1.69 18.26 -25.37
CA MET A 90 -0.67 18.44 -26.42
C MET A 90 -1.28 18.59 -27.82
N PHE A 91 -2.52 18.13 -28.04
CA PHE A 91 -3.18 18.21 -29.34
C PHE A 91 -3.84 19.57 -29.56
N MET A 92 -3.66 20.14 -30.75
CA MET A 92 -4.26 21.44 -31.08
C MET A 92 -5.80 21.41 -31.09
N SER A 93 -6.39 20.25 -31.41
CA SER A 93 -7.83 20.00 -31.34
C SER A 93 -8.39 20.11 -29.92
N PHE A 94 -7.58 19.97 -28.87
CA PHE A 94 -8.03 20.24 -27.50
C PHE A 94 -8.60 21.66 -27.35
N LYS A 95 -7.99 22.64 -28.04
CA LYS A 95 -8.41 24.05 -27.98
C LYS A 95 -9.73 24.33 -28.71
N THR A 96 -10.20 23.40 -29.53
CA THR A 96 -11.47 23.54 -30.24
C THR A 96 -12.65 22.96 -29.45
N LEU A 97 -12.38 22.25 -28.35
CA LEU A 97 -13.41 21.84 -27.40
C LEU A 97 -14.00 23.06 -26.70
N ASP A 98 -15.24 22.95 -26.24
CA ASP A 98 -15.85 23.98 -25.42
C ASP A 98 -15.16 24.08 -24.04
N THR A 99 -15.39 25.20 -23.36
CA THR A 99 -14.76 25.50 -22.06
C THR A 99 -15.07 24.45 -20.99
N GLU A 100 -16.28 23.87 -20.99
CA GLU A 100 -16.69 22.88 -20.00
C GLU A 100 -15.94 21.57 -20.20
N THR A 101 -15.81 21.13 -21.46
CA THR A 101 -15.05 19.93 -21.83
C THR A 101 -13.55 20.09 -21.55
N GLN A 102 -12.97 21.26 -21.81
CA GLN A 102 -11.59 21.56 -21.42
C GLN A 102 -11.42 21.50 -19.89
N ALA A 103 -12.35 22.11 -19.15
CA ALA A 103 -12.32 22.13 -17.68
C ALA A 103 -12.48 20.73 -17.07
N LEU A 104 -13.25 19.84 -17.71
CA LEU A 104 -13.37 18.43 -17.33
C LEU A 104 -12.02 17.71 -17.41
N VAL A 105 -11.34 17.80 -18.56
CA VAL A 105 -10.00 17.19 -18.75
C VAL A 105 -9.01 17.78 -17.74
N ASP A 106 -9.09 19.09 -17.49
CA ASP A 106 -8.23 19.74 -16.52
C ASP A 106 -8.46 19.28 -15.08
N SER A 107 -9.72 19.09 -14.72
CA SER A 107 -10.10 18.55 -13.42
C SER A 107 -9.64 17.11 -13.25
N ALA A 108 -9.83 16.28 -14.28
CA ALA A 108 -9.33 14.91 -14.30
C ALA A 108 -7.81 14.87 -14.10
N GLY A 109 -7.04 15.70 -14.82
CA GLY A 109 -5.60 15.79 -14.63
C GLY A 109 -5.17 16.16 -13.20
N ARG A 110 -5.84 17.12 -12.56
CA ARG A 110 -5.53 17.49 -11.16
C ARG A 110 -5.86 16.37 -10.18
N TYR A 111 -6.96 15.66 -10.40
CA TYR A 111 -7.36 14.55 -9.53
C TYR A 111 -6.41 13.35 -9.69
N ASP A 112 -6.02 13.05 -10.92
CA ASP A 112 -5.00 12.03 -11.25
C ASP A 112 -3.66 12.35 -10.59
N GLU A 113 -3.20 13.60 -10.65
CA GLU A 113 -1.97 14.04 -9.98
C GLU A 113 -2.04 13.87 -8.46
N MET A 114 -3.20 14.18 -7.86
CA MET A 114 -3.43 13.97 -6.43
C MET A 114 -3.35 12.47 -6.08
N ILE A 115 -3.98 11.59 -6.86
CA ILE A 115 -3.89 10.14 -6.66
C ILE A 115 -2.45 9.66 -6.83
N ALA A 116 -1.73 10.13 -7.85
CA ALA A 116 -0.32 9.81 -8.06
C ALA A 116 0.55 10.22 -6.85
N GLY A 117 0.21 11.35 -6.20
CA GLY A 117 0.81 11.75 -4.92
C GLY A 117 0.57 10.72 -3.80
N GLN A 118 -0.66 10.22 -3.68
CA GLN A 118 -1.01 9.18 -2.70
C GLN A 118 -0.29 7.86 -2.99
N LEU A 119 -0.18 7.45 -4.26
CA LEU A 119 0.57 6.26 -4.66
C LEU A 119 2.06 6.37 -4.31
N ARG A 120 2.68 7.55 -4.48
CA ARG A 120 4.08 7.77 -4.08
C ARG A 120 4.27 7.61 -2.56
N ILE A 121 3.35 8.13 -1.75
CA ILE A 121 3.39 7.96 -0.28
C ILE A 121 3.22 6.48 0.08
N LEU A 122 2.26 5.80 -0.56
CA LEU A 122 2.02 4.37 -0.34
C LEU A 122 3.25 3.53 -0.70
N GLN A 123 3.93 3.86 -1.79
CA GLN A 123 5.18 3.20 -2.21
C GLN A 123 6.28 3.36 -1.15
N GLN A 124 6.42 4.53 -0.54
CA GLN A 124 7.38 4.75 0.57
C GLN A 124 7.01 3.90 1.79
N GLN A 125 5.72 3.84 2.14
CA GLN A 125 5.24 3.00 3.25
C GLN A 125 5.50 1.51 2.99
N ARG A 126 5.30 1.05 1.75
CA ARG A 126 5.62 -0.32 1.35
C ARG A 126 7.10 -0.63 1.48
N GLN A 127 8.00 0.27 1.10
CA GLN A 127 9.45 0.06 1.28
C GLN A 127 9.83 -0.10 2.76
N VAL A 128 9.24 0.72 3.65
CA VAL A 128 9.45 0.59 5.10
C VAL A 128 8.91 -0.74 5.61
N PHE A 129 7.71 -1.12 5.18
CA PHE A 129 7.10 -2.40 5.54
C PHE A 129 7.95 -3.58 5.07
N GLU A 130 8.45 -3.57 3.84
CA GLU A 130 9.29 -4.65 3.30
C GLU A 130 10.55 -4.87 4.13
N LYS A 131 11.18 -3.78 4.59
CA LYS A 131 12.30 -3.86 5.53
C LYS A 131 11.89 -4.52 6.86
N GLN A 132 10.79 -4.07 7.46
CA GLN A 132 10.28 -4.61 8.73
C GLN A 132 9.92 -6.10 8.61
N LYS A 133 9.28 -6.49 7.51
CA LYS A 133 8.94 -7.87 7.18
C LYS A 133 10.19 -8.75 7.13
N LEU A 134 11.23 -8.31 6.41
CA LEU A 134 12.48 -9.07 6.29
C LEU A 134 13.20 -9.22 7.64
N GLU A 135 13.28 -8.14 8.43
CA GLU A 135 13.87 -8.16 9.78
C GLU A 135 13.11 -9.15 10.69
N PHE A 136 11.77 -9.12 10.65
CA PHE A 136 10.92 -10.04 11.39
C PHE A 136 11.15 -11.50 10.98
N LEU A 137 11.13 -11.79 9.67
CA LEU A 137 11.34 -13.15 9.15
C LEU A 137 12.73 -13.69 9.53
N GLN A 138 13.77 -12.86 9.49
CA GLN A 138 15.12 -13.24 9.93
C GLN A 138 15.16 -13.58 11.43
N LYS A 139 14.46 -12.80 12.26
CA LYS A 139 14.38 -13.00 13.72
C LYS A 139 13.74 -14.34 14.09
N ILE A 140 12.68 -14.74 13.37
CA ILE A 140 11.95 -15.98 13.68
C ILE A 140 12.52 -17.22 12.98
N ALA A 141 13.26 -17.06 11.88
CA ALA A 141 13.90 -18.16 11.15
C ALA A 141 14.85 -18.99 12.04
N GLY A 142 15.47 -18.37 13.04
CA GLY A 142 16.35 -19.04 14.00
C GLY A 142 15.64 -19.69 15.20
N THR A 143 14.32 -19.50 15.35
CA THR A 143 13.62 -19.92 16.57
C THR A 143 12.61 -21.04 16.36
N THR A 144 11.71 -20.91 15.37
CA THR A 144 10.71 -21.95 15.09
C THR A 144 10.45 -22.03 13.58
N PRO A 145 10.82 -23.14 12.90
CA PRO A 145 10.61 -23.29 11.46
C PRO A 145 9.14 -23.22 11.02
N GLU A 146 8.22 -23.65 11.89
CA GLU A 146 6.78 -23.64 11.64
C GLU A 146 6.22 -22.21 11.61
N ASP A 147 6.58 -21.39 12.59
CA ASP A 147 6.16 -19.98 12.66
C ASP A 147 6.72 -19.18 11.47
N PHE A 148 7.99 -19.43 11.10
CA PHE A 148 8.58 -18.82 9.91
C PHE A 148 7.76 -19.13 8.65
N ARG A 149 7.43 -20.42 8.44
CA ARG A 149 6.66 -20.84 7.27
C ARG A 149 5.27 -20.21 7.26
N TYR A 150 4.58 -20.21 8.40
CA TYR A 150 3.27 -19.57 8.52
C TYR A 150 3.29 -18.11 8.08
N TYR A 151 4.18 -17.29 8.65
CA TYR A 151 4.22 -15.86 8.31
C TYR A 151 4.70 -15.61 6.87
N ALA A 152 5.67 -16.38 6.38
CA ALA A 152 6.12 -16.30 4.99
C ALA A 152 4.97 -16.58 4.01
N ASP A 153 4.20 -17.63 4.25
CA ASP A 153 3.05 -18.00 3.43
C ASP A 153 1.96 -16.91 3.46
N GLN A 154 1.64 -16.36 4.65
CA GLN A 154 0.68 -15.26 4.78
C GLN A 154 1.10 -14.01 3.99
N PHE A 155 2.37 -13.60 4.08
CA PHE A 155 2.87 -12.47 3.30
C PHE A 155 2.83 -12.74 1.79
N HIS A 156 3.11 -13.98 1.37
CA HIS A 156 3.05 -14.37 -0.03
C HIS A 156 1.62 -14.32 -0.57
N MET A 157 0.65 -14.88 0.16
CA MET A 157 -0.77 -14.84 -0.21
C MET A 157 -1.29 -13.42 -0.38
N ILE A 158 -0.92 -12.51 0.53
CA ILE A 158 -1.32 -11.10 0.44
C ILE A 158 -0.70 -10.44 -0.79
N ALA A 159 0.58 -10.70 -1.08
CA ALA A 159 1.26 -10.17 -2.25
C ALA A 159 0.64 -10.66 -3.57
N ASP A 160 0.25 -11.93 -3.64
CA ASP A 160 -0.37 -12.52 -4.84
C ASP A 160 -1.82 -12.05 -5.04
N SER A 161 -2.50 -11.66 -3.96
CA SER A 161 -3.84 -11.07 -4.03
C SER A 161 -3.85 -9.61 -4.49
N ALA A 162 -2.69 -8.93 -4.47
CA ALA A 162 -2.58 -7.56 -4.94
C ALA A 162 -2.58 -7.51 -6.49
N PRO A 163 -3.28 -6.57 -7.13
CA PRO A 163 -3.26 -6.34 -8.55
C PRO A 163 -1.83 -6.00 -9.00
N LYS A 164 -1.41 -6.63 -10.09
CA LYS A 164 -0.09 -6.49 -10.70
C LYS A 164 0.09 -5.13 -11.37
#